data_AF-A0A8T4NIM7-F1
#
_entry.id   AF-A0A8T4NIM7-F1
#
_cell.length_a   1.000
_cell.length_b   1.000
_cell.length_c   1.000
_cell.angle_alpha   90.00
_cell.angle_beta   90.00
_cell.angle_gamma   90.00
#
_symmetry.space_group_name_H-M   'P 1'
#
loop_
_entity.id
_entity.type
_entity.pdbx_description
1 polymer ?
#
loop_
_entity_poly.entity_id
_entity_poly.type
_entity_poly.pdbx_seq_one_letter_code
_entity_poly.pdbx_strand_id
1 'polypeptide(L)'
;MDIIEKLKEEHLKIRTILLNLEMHSRKGSVDTDGILFNLKSLYDIWDKHEEKEEDIFPYLEKRGINVPVQELRFEHGALRRHRERIRAALISGAALKIEEIINLDLNIVIAKIREHMNKEDSVLYGVSWESLKEKDLDEVKRIVERG
;
A
#
# COMPACT_ATOMS: atom_id res chain seq x y z
N MET A 1 18.55 -5.08 11.57
CA MET A 1 17.09 -4.92 11.54
C MET A 1 16.55 -5.97 10.59
N ASP A 2 15.48 -6.66 10.96
CA ASP A 2 14.86 -7.68 10.10
C ASP A 2 14.04 -6.98 8.99
N ILE A 3 14.26 -7.37 7.73
CA ILE A 3 13.54 -6.85 6.56
C ILE A 3 12.03 -7.00 6.76
N ILE A 4 11.61 -8.14 7.31
CA ILE A 4 10.20 -8.45 7.56
C ILE A 4 9.62 -7.55 8.64
N GLU A 5 10.36 -7.27 9.71
CA GLU A 5 9.90 -6.35 10.75
C GLU A 5 9.63 -4.96 10.17
N LYS A 6 10.46 -4.49 9.22
CA LYS A 6 10.27 -3.16 8.64
C LYS A 6 9.06 -3.06 7.73
N LEU A 7 8.85 -4.05 6.86
CA LEU A 7 7.65 -4.10 6.01
C LEU A 7 6.37 -4.23 6.87
N LYS A 8 6.42 -5.02 7.96
CA LYS A 8 5.33 -5.08 8.95
C LYS A 8 5.06 -3.73 9.62
N GLU A 9 6.09 -2.98 9.99
CA GLU A 9 5.91 -1.63 10.55
C GLU A 9 5.17 -0.70 9.57
N GLU A 10 5.48 -0.79 8.28
CA GLU A 10 4.78 -0.04 7.23
C GLU A 10 3.33 -0.49 7.10
N HIS A 11 3.06 -1.80 7.06
CA HIS A 11 1.71 -2.36 7.07
C HIS A 11 0.91 -1.89 8.29
N LEU A 12 1.50 -1.82 9.48
CA LEU A 12 0.82 -1.33 10.68
C LEU A 12 0.41 0.14 10.56
N LYS A 13 1.28 0.98 10.00
CA LYS A 13 0.97 2.40 9.74
C LYS A 13 -0.15 2.53 8.71
N ILE A 14 -0.05 1.79 7.60
CA ILE A 14 -1.09 1.76 6.55
C ILE A 14 -2.43 1.30 7.16
N ARG A 15 -2.46 0.21 7.91
CA ARG A 15 -3.66 -0.30 8.60
C ARG A 15 -4.29 0.75 9.52
N THR A 16 -3.48 1.51 10.25
CA THR A 16 -3.96 2.61 11.10
C THR A 16 -4.65 3.69 10.28
N ILE A 17 -4.05 4.10 9.16
CA ILE A 17 -4.62 5.10 8.24
C ILE A 17 -5.93 4.58 7.62
N LEU A 18 -5.98 3.31 7.20
CA LEU A 18 -7.19 2.69 6.65
C LEU A 18 -8.35 2.69 7.66
N LEU A 19 -8.07 2.39 8.93
CA LEU A 19 -9.08 2.44 9.99
C LEU A 19 -9.62 3.85 10.19
N ASN A 20 -8.75 4.87 10.18
CA ASN A 20 -9.18 6.26 10.26
C ASN A 20 -10.07 6.64 9.08
N LEU A 21 -9.69 6.25 7.85
CA LEU A 21 -10.51 6.49 6.66
C LEU A 21 -11.91 5.87 6.78
N GLU A 22 -12.00 4.62 7.25
CA GLU A 22 -13.29 3.97 7.52
C GLU A 22 -14.11 4.68 8.59
N MET A 23 -13.46 5.24 9.62
CA MET A 23 -14.13 6.01 10.67
C MET A 23 -14.71 7.33 10.12
N HIS A 24 -13.95 8.06 9.32
CA HIS A 24 -14.38 9.33 8.73
C HIS A 24 -15.42 9.15 7.61
N SER A 25 -15.50 7.96 6.99
CA SER A 25 -16.46 7.63 5.93
C SER A 25 -17.74 6.95 6.40
N ARG A 26 -18.03 6.95 7.72
CA ARG A 26 -19.24 6.29 8.26
C ARG A 26 -20.52 6.98 7.79
N LYS A 27 -21.52 6.17 7.44
CA LYS A 27 -22.84 6.65 7.00
C LYS A 27 -23.46 7.59 8.05
N GLY A 28 -23.84 8.79 7.62
CA GLY A 28 -24.55 9.79 8.44
C GLY A 28 -23.73 11.02 8.81
N SER A 29 -22.39 10.98 8.70
CA SER A 29 -21.53 12.17 8.84
C SER A 29 -20.19 11.91 8.13
N VAL A 30 -20.03 12.43 6.92
CA VAL A 30 -18.76 12.34 6.18
C VAL A 30 -17.84 13.46 6.65
N ASP A 31 -16.77 13.10 7.35
CA ASP A 31 -15.72 14.04 7.74
C ASP A 31 -14.72 14.18 6.57
N THR A 32 -15.02 15.14 5.68
CA THR A 32 -14.24 15.34 4.45
C THR A 32 -12.80 15.76 4.75
N ASP A 33 -12.58 16.57 5.78
CA ASP A 33 -11.23 17.04 6.15
C ASP A 33 -10.41 15.89 6.74
N GLY A 34 -11.01 15.06 7.60
CA GLY A 34 -10.40 13.85 8.11
C GLY A 34 -10.04 12.85 7.00
N ILE A 35 -10.93 12.67 6.01
CA ILE A 35 -10.67 11.82 4.84
C ILE A 35 -9.51 12.38 4.01
N LEU A 36 -9.52 13.68 3.72
CA LEU A 36 -8.46 14.35 2.96
C LEU A 36 -7.08 14.18 3.62
N PHE A 37 -7.02 14.44 4.93
CA PHE A 37 -5.79 14.30 5.71
C PHE A 37 -5.24 12.87 5.64
N ASN A 38 -6.09 11.87 5.92
CA ASN A 38 -5.68 10.47 5.93
C ASN A 38 -5.38 9.93 4.52
N LEU A 39 -6.08 10.39 3.48
CA LEU A 39 -5.79 10.02 2.10
C LEU A 39 -4.41 10.50 1.66
N LYS A 40 -4.05 11.73 2.03
CA LYS A 40 -2.70 12.26 1.76
C LYS A 40 -1.64 11.40 2.44
N SER A 41 -1.81 11.12 3.74
CA SER A 41 -0.89 10.25 4.47
C SER A 41 -0.82 8.84 3.88
N LEU A 42 -1.95 8.29 3.45
CA LEU A 42 -2.02 6.98 2.80
C LEU A 42 -1.20 6.96 1.52
N TYR A 43 -1.35 7.96 0.66
CA TYR A 43 -0.64 8.00 -0.62
C TYR A 43 0.86 8.16 -0.41
N ASP A 44 1.27 9.04 0.52
CA ASP A 44 2.68 9.26 0.82
C ASP A 44 3.39 7.99 1.33
N ILE A 45 2.73 7.17 2.17
CA ILE A 45 3.32 5.92 2.66
C ILE A 45 3.21 4.80 1.62
N TRP A 46 2.07 4.69 0.93
CA TRP A 46 1.80 3.61 -0.02
C TRP A 46 2.68 3.70 -1.26
N ASP A 47 2.90 4.90 -1.82
CA ASP A 47 3.77 5.06 -2.98
C ASP A 47 5.21 4.63 -2.68
N LYS A 48 5.71 4.94 -1.48
CA LYS A 48 7.04 4.51 -1.04
C LYS A 48 7.12 3.01 -0.79
N HIS A 49 6.05 2.45 -0.25
CA HIS A 49 5.94 1.02 0.01
C HIS A 49 5.97 0.23 -1.31
N GLU A 50 5.12 0.60 -2.28
CA GLU A 50 5.12 0.00 -3.63
C GLU A 50 6.51 0.14 -4.29
N GLU A 51 7.17 1.31 -4.21
CA GLU A 51 8.49 1.52 -4.81
C GLU A 51 9.54 0.54 -4.23
N LYS A 52 9.53 0.34 -2.91
CA LYS A 52 10.44 -0.61 -2.26
C LYS A 52 10.17 -2.04 -2.72
N GLU A 53 8.91 -2.42 -2.84
CA GLU A 53 8.53 -3.76 -3.26
C GLU A 53 8.95 -4.04 -4.71
N GLU A 54 8.71 -3.08 -5.60
CA GLU A 54 9.18 -3.17 -6.99
C GLU A 54 10.70 -3.31 -7.10
N ASP A 55 11.44 -2.64 -6.22
CA ASP A 55 12.90 -2.77 -6.12
C ASP A 55 13.34 -4.12 -5.52
N ILE A 56 12.54 -4.72 -4.63
CA ILE A 56 12.83 -6.02 -3.98
C ILE A 56 12.48 -7.20 -4.90
N PHE A 57 11.40 -7.13 -5.69
CA PHE A 57 10.90 -8.23 -6.51
C PHE A 57 11.98 -8.90 -7.40
N PRO A 58 12.88 -8.17 -8.09
CA PRO A 58 13.94 -8.78 -8.88
C PRO A 58 14.88 -9.69 -8.07
N TYR A 59 15.08 -9.42 -6.79
CA TYR A 59 15.92 -10.25 -5.91
C TYR A 59 15.20 -11.54 -5.52
N LEU A 60 13.88 -11.48 -5.32
CA LEU A 60 13.03 -12.65 -5.06
C LEU A 60 12.93 -13.55 -6.30
N GLU A 61 12.67 -12.95 -7.47
CA GLU A 61 12.55 -13.68 -8.75
C GLU A 61 13.84 -14.44 -9.10
N LYS A 62 15.02 -13.81 -8.92
CA LYS A 62 16.33 -14.44 -9.16
C LYS A 62 16.55 -15.74 -8.36
N ARG A 63 15.80 -15.95 -7.29
CA ARG A 63 15.92 -17.11 -6.40
C ARG A 63 14.84 -18.15 -6.60
N GLY A 64 13.97 -17.95 -7.59
CA GLY A 64 12.82 -18.84 -7.79
C GLY A 64 11.84 -18.79 -6.61
N ILE A 65 11.88 -17.71 -5.81
CA ILE A 65 10.82 -17.44 -4.86
C ILE A 65 9.62 -17.07 -5.70
N ASN A 66 8.68 -18.00 -5.77
CA ASN A 66 7.50 -17.91 -6.62
C ASN A 66 6.45 -17.03 -5.95
N VAL A 67 6.80 -15.77 -5.71
CA VAL A 67 5.83 -14.72 -5.38
C VAL A 67 5.03 -14.44 -6.66
N PRO A 68 3.70 -14.22 -6.58
CA PRO A 68 2.93 -13.78 -7.73
C PRO A 68 3.24 -12.31 -8.05
N VAL A 69 4.52 -11.98 -8.32
CA VAL A 69 5.04 -10.62 -8.57
C VAL A 69 4.24 -9.92 -9.67
N GLN A 70 3.85 -10.65 -10.71
CA GLN A 70 3.01 -10.11 -11.78
C GLN A 70 1.61 -9.73 -11.30
N GLU A 71 1.03 -10.49 -10.37
CA GLU A 71 -0.26 -10.16 -9.75
C GLU A 71 -0.12 -8.92 -8.85
N LEU A 72 0.92 -8.87 -8.01
CA LEU A 72 1.19 -7.72 -7.13
C LEU A 72 1.41 -6.43 -7.94
N ARG A 73 2.23 -6.48 -9.00
CA ARG A 73 2.41 -5.36 -9.96
C ARG A 73 1.11 -4.91 -10.60
N PHE A 74 0.26 -5.87 -10.97
CA PHE A 74 -1.05 -5.56 -11.55
C PHE A 74 -1.96 -4.87 -10.52
N GLU A 75 -1.91 -5.30 -9.26
CA GLU A 75 -2.64 -4.69 -8.14
C GLU A 75 -2.15 -3.27 -7.85
N HIS A 76 -0.83 -3.01 -7.84
CA HIS A 76 -0.26 -1.66 -7.75
C HIS A 76 -0.83 -0.73 -8.84
N GLY A 77 -0.82 -1.20 -10.09
CA GLY A 77 -1.38 -0.46 -11.22
C GLY A 77 -2.89 -0.22 -11.10
N ALA A 78 -3.65 -1.18 -10.57
CA ALA A 78 -5.08 -1.03 -10.32
C ALA A 78 -5.38 -0.02 -9.22
N LEU A 79 -4.64 -0.08 -8.10
CA LEU A 79 -4.73 0.87 -6.99
C LEU A 79 -4.41 2.29 -7.44
N ARG A 80 -3.33 2.48 -8.20
CA ARG A 80 -2.95 3.79 -8.77
C ARG A 80 -4.10 4.46 -9.52
N ARG A 81 -4.88 3.71 -10.32
CA ARG A 81 -6.05 4.27 -11.04
C ARG A 81 -7.14 4.81 -10.11
N HIS A 82 -7.46 4.10 -9.03
CA HIS A 82 -8.46 4.57 -8.06
C HIS A 82 -7.95 5.79 -7.30
N ARG A 83 -6.66 5.80 -6.93
CA ARG A 83 -6.02 6.93 -6.24
C ARG A 83 -6.03 8.20 -7.08
N GLU A 84 -5.71 8.10 -8.38
CA GLU A 84 -5.76 9.24 -9.30
C GLU A 84 -7.19 9.77 -9.50
N ARG A 85 -8.20 8.89 -9.54
CA ARG A 85 -9.62 9.33 -9.59
C ARG A 85 -10.03 10.11 -8.34
N ILE A 86 -9.64 9.62 -7.16
CA ILE A 86 -9.89 10.31 -5.90
C ILE A 86 -9.16 11.66 -5.88
N ARG A 87 -7.85 11.69 -6.20
CA ARG A 87 -7.05 12.93 -6.27
C ARG A 87 -7.66 13.96 -7.23
N ALA A 88 -8.08 13.54 -8.43
CA ALA A 88 -8.72 14.43 -9.40
C ALA A 88 -10.05 15.01 -8.88
N ALA A 89 -10.86 14.20 -8.19
CA ALA A 89 -12.11 14.66 -7.58
C ALA A 89 -11.86 15.73 -6.51
N LEU A 90 -10.85 15.51 -5.65
CA LEU A 90 -10.46 16.44 -4.59
C LEU A 90 -9.97 17.78 -5.17
N ILE A 91 -9.17 17.75 -6.24
CA ILE A 91 -8.69 18.96 -6.94
C ILE A 91 -9.85 19.73 -7.59
N SER A 92 -10.85 19.02 -8.12
CA SER A 92 -11.97 19.66 -8.85
C SER A 92 -12.91 20.49 -7.97
N GLY A 93 -12.87 20.32 -6.63
CA GLY A 93 -13.68 21.09 -5.68
C GLY A 93 -15.20 20.86 -5.75
N ALA A 94 -15.67 19.91 -6.57
CA ALA A 94 -17.10 19.63 -6.73
C ALA A 94 -17.61 18.76 -5.57
N ALA A 95 -18.13 19.40 -4.50
CA ALA A 95 -18.58 18.75 -3.26
C ALA A 95 -19.50 17.53 -3.48
N LEU A 96 -20.48 17.61 -4.38
CA LEU A 96 -21.38 16.49 -4.70
C LEU A 96 -20.63 15.29 -5.34
N LYS A 97 -19.58 15.53 -6.12
CA LYS A 97 -18.75 14.46 -6.70
C LYS A 97 -17.81 13.84 -5.66
N ILE A 98 -17.41 14.61 -4.66
CA ILE A 98 -16.49 14.16 -3.61
C ILE A 98 -17.17 13.09 -2.75
N GLU A 99 -18.42 13.30 -2.33
CA GLU A 99 -19.16 12.32 -1.51
C GLU A 99 -19.43 11.00 -2.26
N GLU A 100 -19.84 11.06 -3.53
CA GLU A 100 -20.05 9.86 -4.35
C GLU A 100 -18.75 9.06 -4.59
N ILE A 101 -17.65 9.75 -4.88
CA ILE A 101 -16.34 9.13 -5.11
C ILE A 101 -15.76 8.59 -3.80
N ILE A 102 -15.94 9.28 -2.68
CA ILE A 102 -15.61 8.75 -1.35
C ILE A 102 -16.42 7.49 -1.09
N ASN A 103 -17.73 7.50 -1.30
CA ASN A 103 -18.56 6.34 -0.98
C ASN A 103 -18.25 5.11 -1.86
N LEU A 104 -17.82 5.30 -3.11
CA LEU A 104 -17.52 4.21 -4.04
C LEU A 104 -16.03 3.83 -4.07
N ASP A 105 -15.15 4.78 -4.39
CA ASP A 105 -13.73 4.48 -4.63
C ASP A 105 -12.92 4.35 -3.33
N LEU A 106 -13.27 5.07 -2.24
CA LEU A 106 -12.53 4.95 -0.98
C LEU A 106 -12.63 3.53 -0.41
N ASN A 107 -13.85 2.96 -0.39
CA ASN A 107 -14.09 1.61 0.10
C ASN A 107 -13.35 0.57 -0.77
N ILE A 108 -13.29 0.78 -2.09
CA ILE A 108 -12.54 -0.08 -2.99
C ILE A 108 -11.04 0.01 -2.70
N VAL A 109 -10.49 1.22 -2.50
CA VAL A 109 -9.08 1.42 -2.17
C VAL A 109 -8.72 0.75 -0.85
N ILE A 110 -9.53 0.98 0.19
CA ILE A 110 -9.32 0.36 1.52
C ILE A 110 -9.32 -1.16 1.41
N ALA A 111 -10.31 -1.74 0.73
CA ALA A 111 -10.42 -3.18 0.57
C ALA A 111 -9.23 -3.77 -0.20
N LYS A 112 -8.84 -3.14 -1.32
CA LYS A 112 -7.73 -3.60 -2.16
C LYS A 112 -6.38 -3.50 -1.45
N ILE A 113 -6.07 -2.39 -0.78
CA ILE A 113 -4.82 -2.25 -0.01
C ILE A 113 -4.76 -3.29 1.10
N ARG A 114 -5.88 -3.52 1.80
CA ARG A 114 -5.96 -4.53 2.86
C ARG A 114 -5.76 -5.95 2.32
N GLU A 115 -6.37 -6.28 1.18
CA GLU A 115 -6.19 -7.57 0.52
C GLU A 115 -4.73 -7.77 0.09
N HIS A 116 -4.14 -6.75 -0.53
CA HIS A 116 -2.75 -6.75 -0.98
C HIS A 116 -1.77 -7.01 0.16
N MET A 117 -1.81 -6.20 1.22
CA MET A 117 -0.94 -6.40 2.40
C MET A 117 -1.11 -7.78 3.03
N ASN A 118 -2.33 -8.36 3.03
CA ASN A 118 -2.56 -9.69 3.57
C ASN A 118 -1.93 -10.79 2.68
N LYS A 119 -1.99 -10.62 1.34
CA LYS A 119 -1.30 -11.53 0.40
C LYS A 119 0.21 -11.45 0.61
N GLU A 120 0.75 -10.24 0.70
CA GLU A 120 2.17 -10.02 0.93
C GLU A 120 2.64 -10.55 2.26
N ASP A 121 1.94 -10.24 3.36
CA ASP A 121 2.21 -10.81 4.68
C ASP A 121 2.28 -12.35 4.58
N SER A 122 1.32 -12.99 3.90
CA SER A 122 1.30 -14.45 3.75
C SER A 122 2.49 -15.01 2.96
N VAL A 123 2.93 -14.29 1.92
CA VAL A 123 4.03 -14.73 1.05
C VAL A 123 5.38 -14.43 1.69
N LEU A 124 5.58 -13.20 2.16
CA LEU A 124 6.85 -12.72 2.74
C LEU A 124 7.19 -13.45 4.04
N TYR A 125 6.20 -13.87 4.84
CA TYR A 125 6.45 -14.72 6.02
C TYR A 125 6.88 -16.14 5.66
N GLY A 126 6.54 -16.62 4.47
CA GLY A 126 6.96 -17.92 3.97
C GLY A 126 8.35 -17.92 3.34
N VAL A 127 8.94 -16.75 3.08
CA VAL A 127 10.26 -16.61 2.48
C VAL A 127 11.35 -16.76 3.54
N SER A 128 12.32 -17.66 3.32
CA SER A 128 13.56 -17.67 4.10
C SER A 128 14.51 -16.61 3.55
N TRP A 129 14.51 -15.42 4.16
CA TRP A 129 15.36 -14.30 3.74
C TRP A 129 16.85 -14.58 3.96
N GLU A 130 17.17 -15.47 4.90
CA GLU A 130 18.53 -15.95 5.15
C GLU A 130 19.07 -16.84 4.01
N SER A 131 18.18 -17.34 3.14
CA SER A 131 18.57 -18.07 1.93
C SER A 131 19.07 -17.15 0.80
N LEU A 132 18.90 -15.83 0.93
CA LEU A 132 19.50 -14.86 0.02
C LEU A 132 21.02 -14.85 0.17
N LYS A 133 21.75 -14.60 -0.93
CA LYS A 133 23.22 -14.42 -0.86
C LYS A 133 23.44 -13.10 -0.13
N GLU A 134 24.49 -13.02 0.67
CA GLU A 134 24.86 -11.85 1.46
C GLU A 134 24.75 -10.53 0.68
N LYS A 135 25.29 -10.48 -0.55
CA LYS A 135 25.19 -9.29 -1.41
C LYS A 135 23.76 -8.89 -1.79
N ASP A 136 22.88 -9.86 -2.07
CA ASP A 136 21.48 -9.58 -2.41
C ASP A 136 20.71 -9.16 -1.15
N LEU A 137 21.01 -9.80 -0.02
CA LEU A 137 20.42 -9.48 1.28
C LEU A 137 20.78 -8.06 1.73
N ASP A 138 22.03 -7.65 1.56
CA ASP A 138 22.49 -6.30 1.91
C ASP A 138 21.83 -5.22 1.04
N GLU A 139 21.58 -5.51 -0.23
CA GLU A 139 20.90 -4.58 -1.12
C GLU A 139 19.41 -4.46 -0.76
N VAL A 140 18.74 -5.58 -0.46
CA VAL A 140 17.36 -5.56 0.05
C VAL A 140 17.26 -4.77 1.36
N LYS A 141 18.21 -4.93 2.29
CA LYS A 141 18.25 -4.12 3.52
C LYS A 141 18.34 -2.62 3.22
N ARG A 142 19.20 -2.22 2.28
CA ARG A 142 19.33 -0.80 1.88
C ARG A 142 18.04 -0.25 1.29
N ILE A 143 17.35 -1.02 0.44
CA ILE A 143 16.06 -0.62 -0.15
C ILE A 143 15.03 -0.37 0.97
N VAL A 144 14.93 -1.30 1.90
CA VAL A 144 13.96 -1.25 3.00
C VAL A 144 14.24 -0.10 3.98
N GLU A 145 15.52 0.22 4.20
CA GLU A 145 15.98 1.34 5.04
C GLU A 145 15.85 2.71 4.39
N ARG A 146 15.64 2.79 3.06
CA ARG A 146 15.44 4.05 2.35
C ARG A 146 14.13 4.71 2.82
N GLY A 147 14.24 5.94 3.32
CA GLY A 147 13.12 6.73 3.87
C GLY A 147 12.54 7.72 2.89
#